data_AF-A0A1I0SXV4-F1
#
_entry.id   AF-A0A1I0SXV4-F1
#
_cell.length_a   1.000
_cell.length_b   1.000
_cell.length_c   1.000
_cell.angle_alpha   90.00
_cell.angle_beta   90.00
_cell.angle_gamma   90.00
#
_symmetry.space_group_name_H-M   'P 1'
#
loop_
_entity.id
_entity.type
_entity.pdbx_description
1 polymer ?
#
loop_
_entity_poly.entity_id
_entity_poly.type
_entity_poly.pdbx_seq_one_letter_code
_entity_poly.pdbx_strand_id
1 'polypeptide(L)' 'MIILKQGNLLEDEAEALVNTVNCVGVMGKGIALQFKQAYPEMFSEYEKACRRKEVQPGKMYVVSTKSLLISK' A
#
# COMPACT_ATOMS: atom_id res chain seq x y z
N MET A 1 1.40 20.78 6.35
CA MET A 1 1.28 20.66 7.82
C MET A 1 1.57 19.21 8.18
N ILE A 2 2.26 18.94 9.29
CA ILE A 2 2.48 17.57 9.78
C ILE A 2 1.63 17.40 11.04
N ILE A 3 0.80 16.36 11.07
CA ILE A 3 -0.07 16.04 12.20
C ILE A 3 0.28 14.64 12.68
N LEU A 4 0.63 14.52 13.96
CA LEU A 4 0.80 13.22 14.60
C LEU A 4 -0.57 12.71 15.03
N LYS A 5 -0.94 11.51 14.58
CA LYS A 5 -2.23 10.87 14.86
C LYS A 5 -2.00 9.45 15.39
N GLN A 6 -2.89 8.99 16.25
CA GLN A 6 -2.95 7.61 16.73
C GLN A 6 -4.27 6.99 16.24
N GLY A 7 -4.20 5.76 15.73
CA GLY A 7 -5.37 5.04 15.20
C GLY A 7 -4.96 3.94 14.22
N ASN A 8 -5.92 3.48 13.43
CA ASN A 8 -5.69 2.53 12.35
C ASN A 8 -5.39 3.28 11.05
N LEU A 9 -4.21 3.05 10.47
CA LEU A 9 -3.79 3.70 9.22
C LEU A 9 -4.72 3.38 8.04
N LEU A 10 -5.34 2.19 8.03
CA LEU A 10 -6.23 1.74 6.95
C LEU A 10 -7.60 2.42 6.96
N GLU A 11 -7.95 3.08 8.05
CA GLU A 11 -9.22 3.81 8.22
C GLU A 11 -9.03 5.33 8.03
N ASP A 12 -7.83 5.79 7.67
CA ASP A 12 -7.59 7.20 7.45
C ASP A 12 -8.24 7.68 6.14
N GLU A 13 -8.78 8.90 6.16
CA GLU A 13 -9.47 9.52 5.01
C GLU A 13 -8.50 10.23 4.05
N ALA A 14 -7.18 10.11 4.26
CA ALA A 14 -6.18 10.63 3.34
C ALA A 14 -6.32 10.04 1.94
N GLU A 15 -6.04 10.87 0.92
CA GLU A 15 -6.13 10.47 -0.49
C GLU A 15 -5.21 9.29 -0.86
N ALA A 16 -4.11 9.11 -0.13
CA ALA A 16 -3.16 8.03 -0.33
C ALA A 16 -2.63 7.50 1.01
N LEU A 17 -2.48 6.17 1.09
CA LEU A 17 -1.90 5.47 2.23
C LEU A 17 -0.55 4.88 1.84
N VAL A 18 0.44 4.98 2.73
CA VAL A 18 1.80 4.46 2.50
C VAL A 18 1.98 3.12 3.20
N ASN A 19 2.32 2.09 2.43
CA ASN A 19 2.64 0.75 2.94
C ASN A 19 4.15 0.51 2.95
N THR A 20 4.70 0.06 4.08
CA THR A 20 6.09 -0.39 4.15
C THR A 20 6.24 -1.80 3.59
N VAL A 21 7.10 -1.99 2.60
CA VAL A 21 7.22 -3.27 1.86
C VAL A 21 8.68 -3.71 1.72
N ASN A 22 8.89 -4.93 1.23
CA ASN A 22 10.18 -5.40 0.73
C ASN A 22 10.19 -5.37 -0.81
N CYS A 23 11.26 -5.88 -1.43
CA CYS A 23 11.38 -5.98 -2.89
C CYS A 23 11.24 -7.42 -3.41
N VAL A 24 10.84 -8.37 -2.55
CA VAL A 24 10.78 -9.81 -2.88
C VAL A 24 9.34 -10.35 -2.92
N GLY A 25 8.33 -9.49 -2.85
CA GLY A 25 6.93 -9.88 -3.08
C GLY A 25 6.22 -10.50 -1.87
N VAL A 26 6.77 -10.37 -0.65
CA VAL A 26 6.16 -10.98 0.55
C VAL A 26 5.51 -9.91 1.45
N MET A 27 4.25 -10.10 1.83
CA MET A 27 3.57 -9.29 2.86
C MET A 27 3.04 -10.22 3.96
N GLY A 28 3.94 -10.67 4.84
CA GLY A 28 3.66 -11.76 5.79
C GLY A 28 3.39 -11.35 7.23
N LYS A 29 3.65 -10.09 7.62
CA LYS A 29 3.46 -9.59 8.99
C LYS A 29 3.32 -8.07 9.05
N GLY A 30 2.96 -7.57 10.23
CA GLY A 30 2.86 -6.13 10.51
C GLY A 30 1.87 -5.43 9.59
N ILE A 31 2.12 -4.15 9.33
CA ILE A 31 1.24 -3.32 8.51
C ILE A 31 1.08 -3.86 7.07
N ALA A 32 2.14 -4.45 6.49
CA ALA A 32 2.08 -5.01 5.14
C ALA A 32 1.06 -6.15 5.02
N LEU A 33 0.95 -7.01 6.05
CA LEU A 33 -0.06 -8.06 6.08
C LEU A 33 -1.48 -7.47 6.13
N GLN A 34 -1.68 -6.39 6.90
CA GLN A 34 -2.98 -5.71 6.97
C GLN A 34 -3.35 -5.10 5.60
N PHE A 35 -2.40 -4.46 4.91
CA PHE A 35 -2.60 -3.99 3.53
C PHE A 35 -2.93 -5.12 2.54
N LYS A 36 -2.26 -6.28 2.66
CA LYS A 36 -2.57 -7.45 1.83
C LYS A 36 -4.00 -7.96 2.05
N GLN A 37 -4.48 -7.94 3.29
CA GLN A 37 -5.84 -8.35 3.64
C GLN A 37 -6.89 -7.33 3.17
N ALA A 38 -6.62 -6.03 3.34
CA ALA A 38 -7.53 -4.95 2.96
C ALA A 38 -7.59 -4.71 1.43
N TYR A 39 -6.46 -4.87 0.73
CA TYR A 39 -6.32 -4.61 -0.70
C TYR A 39 -5.66 -5.79 -1.43
N PRO A 40 -6.35 -6.93 -1.58
CA PRO A 40 -5.78 -8.14 -2.19
C PRO A 40 -5.37 -7.96 -3.66
N GLU A 41 -6.09 -7.13 -4.43
CA GLU A 41 -5.71 -6.80 -5.82
C GLU A 41 -4.37 -6.06 -5.87
N MET A 42 -4.18 -5.07 -5.00
CA MET A 42 -2.92 -4.32 -4.88
C MET A 42 -1.76 -5.27 -4.56
N PHE A 43 -1.96 -6.22 -3.65
CA PHE A 43 -0.94 -7.22 -3.34
C PHE A 43 -0.58 -8.08 -4.57
N SER A 44 -1.56 -8.48 -5.38
CA SER A 44 -1.30 -9.26 -6.61
C SER A 44 -0.46 -8.46 -7.62
N GLU A 45 -0.74 -7.16 -7.79
CA GLU A 45 0.04 -6.28 -8.66
C GLU A 45 1.46 -6.07 -8.12
N TYR A 46 1.60 -5.78 -6.83
CA TYR A 46 2.88 -5.66 -6.14
C TYR A 46 3.73 -6.93 -6.24
N GLU A 47 3.14 -8.12 -6.06
CA GLU A 47 3.88 -9.39 -6.15
C GLU A 47 4.43 -9.58 -7.58
N LYS A 48 3.61 -9.31 -8.59
CA LYS A 48 4.03 -9.38 -10.00
C LYS A 48 5.13 -8.37 -10.30
N ALA A 49 5.03 -7.14 -9.79
CA ALA A 49 6.05 -6.11 -9.94
C ALA A 49 7.38 -6.48 -9.26
N CYS A 50 7.33 -7.08 -8.06
CA CYS A 50 8.52 -7.63 -7.40
C CYS A 50 9.18 -8.72 -8.25
N ARG A 51 8.41 -9.65 -8.82
CA ARG A 51 8.93 -10.69 -9.73
C ARG A 51 9.61 -10.09 -10.96
N ARG A 52 9.13 -8.95 -11.45
CA ARG A 52 9.74 -8.17 -12.55
C ARG A 52 10.87 -7.23 -12.12
N LYS A 53 11.25 -7.21 -10.83
CA LYS A 53 12.26 -6.32 -10.23
C LYS A 53 11.96 -4.82 -10.40
N GLU A 54 10.69 -4.46 -10.51
CA GLU A 54 10.23 -3.08 -10.69
C GLU A 54 10.15 -2.31 -9.36
N VAL A 55 10.01 -3.05 -8.25
CA VAL A 55 10.03 -2.51 -6.88
C VAL A 55 11.48 -2.47 -6.39
N GLN A 56 11.97 -1.27 -6.07
CA GLN A 56 13.37 -1.03 -5.70
C GLN A 56 13.46 0.03 -4.59
N PRO A 57 14.50 0.02 -3.74
CA PRO A 57 14.74 1.08 -2.78
C PRO A 57 14.82 2.46 -3.45
N GLY A 58 14.23 3.48 -2.82
CA GLY A 58 14.20 4.84 -3.34
C GLY A 58 13.17 5.09 -4.45
N LYS A 59 12.39 4.08 -4.86
CA LYS A 59 11.33 4.22 -5.87
C LYS A 59 9.99 3.73 -5.32
N MET A 60 8.99 4.60 -5.32
CA MET A 60 7.63 4.21 -4.96
C MET A 60 7.01 3.31 -6.02
N TYR A 61 6.30 2.28 -5.56
CA TYR A 61 5.40 1.48 -6.39
C TYR A 61 3.97 1.84 -5.98
N VAL A 62 3.28 2.58 -6.85
CA VAL A 62 1.96 3.16 -6.56
C VAL A 62 0.89 2.35 -7.28
N VAL A 63 -0.16 1.98 -6.56
CA VAL A 63 -1.32 1.26 -7.09
C VAL A 63 -2.57 2.07 -6.78
N SER A 64 -3.43 2.28 -7.78
CA SER A 64 -4.74 2.88 -7.58
C SER A 64 -5.70 1.86 -6.97
N THR A 65 -6.40 2.24 -5.90
CA THR A 65 -7.45 1.40 -5.28
C THR A 65 -8.70 1.31 -6.15
N LYS A 66 -8.76 2.01 -7.29
CA LYS A 66 -9.90 2.10 -8.22
C LYS A 66 -11.22 2.53 -7.55
N SER A 67 -11.14 3.03 -6.31
CA SER A 67 -12.27 3.67 -5.66
C SER A 67 -12.47 5.01 -6.36
N LEU A 68 -13.57 5.14 -7.10
CA LEU A 68 -14.03 6.43 -7.58
C LEU A 68 -14.34 7.27 -6.34
N LEU A 69 -13.44 8.18 -5.98
CA LEU A 69 -13.77 9.24 -5.04
C LEU A 69 -14.90 10.04 -5.70
N ILE A 70 -16.13 9.80 -5.26
CA ILE A 70 -17.23 10.74 -5.48
C ILE A 70 -16.89 11.91 -4.57
N SER A 71 -16.27 12.94 -5.12
CA SER A 71 -16.06 14.21 -4.42
C SER A 71 -17.41 14.68 -3.86
N LYS A 72 -17.50 14.86 -2.55
CA LYS A 72 -18.57 15.65 -1.93
C LYS A 72 -18.31 17.13 -2.14
#